data_AF-I0JZ17-F1
#
_entry.id   AF-I0JZ17-F1
#
_cell.length_a   1.000
_cell.length_b   1.000
_cell.length_c   1.000
_cell.angle_alpha   90.00
_cell.angle_beta   90.00
_cell.angle_gamma   90.00
#
_symmetry.space_group_name_H-M   'P 1'
#
loop_
_entity.id
_entity.type
_entity.pdbx_description
1 polymer ?
#
loop_
_entity_poly.entity_id
_entity_poly.type
_entity_poly.pdbx_seq_one_letter_code
_entity_poly.pdbx_strand_id
1 'polypeptide(L)'
;MKRQIRIFLKRALLYAYRAMRRLCGLHVVPVHYYCPLPDPIELEKTQKSWMRPSKMRGVEVDLESQVKNFRQICLPFVGEYAGNAVYKYASSMGFGPGYGYIEAQALHAMVRYLKPRRIIEVGSGVSTFCMREAARRNEENGGERVEITAIEPNPSPALRAMAGIRLLAQRVQDTG
;
A
#
# COMPACT_ATOMS: atom_id res chain seq x y z
N MET A 1 17.11 -8.54 -16.61
CA MET A 1 16.59 -9.06 -17.89
C MET A 1 16.48 -7.90 -18.89
N LYS A 2 17.03 -8.04 -20.11
CA LYS A 2 17.01 -6.96 -21.13
C LYS A 2 15.56 -6.57 -21.46
N ARG A 3 15.25 -5.27 -21.52
CA ARG A 3 13.89 -4.71 -21.74
C ARG A 3 13.17 -5.33 -22.93
N GLN A 4 13.89 -5.62 -24.01
CA GLN A 4 13.36 -6.23 -25.23
C GLN A 4 12.81 -7.65 -24.98
N ILE A 5 13.51 -8.47 -24.19
CA ILE A 5 13.06 -9.83 -23.83
C ILE A 5 11.76 -9.77 -23.03
N ARG A 6 11.65 -8.81 -22.10
CA ARG A 6 10.41 -8.62 -21.31
C ARG A 6 9.22 -8.23 -22.18
N ILE A 7 9.44 -7.36 -23.18
CA ILE A 7 8.39 -6.94 -24.12
C ILE A 7 7.96 -8.12 -24.99
N PHE A 8 8.93 -8.89 -25.50
CA PHE A 8 8.67 -10.07 -26.29
C PHE A 8 7.83 -11.10 -25.52
N LEU A 9 8.24 -11.45 -24.29
CA LEU A 9 7.51 -12.37 -23.43
C LEU A 9 6.08 -11.89 -23.13
N LYS A 10 5.89 -10.60 -22.84
CA LYS A 10 4.56 -10.02 -22.64
C LYS A 10 3.67 -10.12 -23.87
N ARG A 11 4.23 -9.90 -25.07
CA ARG A 11 3.50 -10.04 -26.33
C ARG A 11 3.13 -11.49 -26.57
N ALA A 12 4.06 -12.42 -26.43
CA ALA A 12 3.81 -13.85 -26.58
C ALA A 12 2.70 -14.33 -25.63
N LEU A 13 2.77 -13.93 -24.35
CA LEU A 13 1.72 -14.23 -23.37
C LEU A 13 0.35 -13.66 -23.79
N LEU A 14 0.31 -12.43 -24.30
CA LEU A 14 -0.94 -11.81 -24.78
C LEU A 14 -1.53 -12.56 -25.99
N TYR A 15 -0.68 -13.00 -26.93
CA TYR A 15 -1.14 -13.80 -28.07
C TYR A 15 -1.65 -15.16 -27.64
N ALA A 16 -0.94 -15.84 -26.74
CA ALA A 16 -1.39 -17.10 -26.15
C ALA A 16 -2.74 -16.94 -25.43
N TYR A 17 -2.89 -15.89 -24.61
CA TYR A 17 -4.15 -15.56 -23.95
C TYR A 17 -5.30 -15.35 -24.95
N ARG A 18 -5.06 -14.58 -26.03
CA ARG A 18 -6.06 -14.35 -27.08
C ARG A 18 -6.44 -15.64 -27.80
N ALA A 19 -5.46 -16.50 -28.09
CA ALA A 19 -5.70 -17.79 -28.73
C ALA A 19 -6.52 -18.72 -27.83
N MET A 20 -6.14 -18.86 -26.55
CA MET A 20 -6.89 -19.66 -25.57
C MET A 20 -8.32 -19.16 -25.39
N ARG A 21 -8.52 -17.84 -25.34
CA ARG A 21 -9.87 -17.26 -25.28
C ARG A 21 -10.68 -17.56 -26.54
N ARG A 22 -10.09 -17.43 -27.73
CA ARG A 22 -10.79 -17.61 -29.01
C ARG A 22 -11.09 -19.07 -29.34
N LEU A 23 -10.13 -19.97 -29.07
CA LEU A 23 -10.19 -21.37 -29.48
C LEU A 23 -10.83 -22.26 -28.42
N CYS A 24 -10.56 -21.97 -27.14
CA CYS A 24 -10.98 -22.82 -26.03
C CYS A 24 -12.02 -22.15 -25.12
N GLY A 25 -12.30 -20.85 -25.30
CA GLY A 25 -13.15 -20.10 -24.37
C GLY A 25 -12.52 -19.88 -23.00
N LEU A 26 -11.19 -20.03 -22.86
CA LEU A 26 -10.50 -20.00 -21.57
C LEU A 26 -9.77 -18.67 -21.31
N HIS A 27 -9.82 -18.21 -20.05
CA HIS A 27 -9.01 -17.10 -19.57
C HIS A 27 -7.75 -17.63 -18.85
N VAL A 28 -6.58 -17.50 -19.50
CA VAL A 28 -5.29 -17.89 -18.90
C VAL A 28 -4.59 -16.64 -18.38
N VAL A 29 -4.53 -16.47 -17.06
CA VAL A 29 -3.87 -15.34 -16.40
C VAL A 29 -2.68 -15.81 -15.55
N PRO A 30 -1.62 -14.99 -15.39
CA PRO A 30 -0.57 -15.28 -14.43
C PRO A 30 -1.10 -15.28 -13.00
N VAL A 31 -0.67 -16.25 -12.20
CA VAL A 31 -0.85 -16.22 -10.75
C VAL A 31 0.06 -15.12 -10.19
N HIS A 32 -0.55 -14.04 -9.70
CA HIS A 32 0.15 -12.89 -9.15
C HIS A 32 -0.70 -12.24 -8.07
N TYR A 33 -0.08 -11.69 -7.03
CA TYR A 33 -0.77 -11.07 -5.89
C TYR A 33 -1.58 -9.79 -6.21
N TYR A 34 -1.47 -9.28 -7.45
CA TYR A 34 -2.30 -8.18 -7.97
C TYR A 34 -3.37 -8.68 -8.95
N CYS A 35 -3.43 -10.00 -9.19
CA CYS A 35 -4.52 -10.60 -9.94
C CYS A 35 -5.75 -10.64 -9.02
N PRO A 36 -6.93 -10.16 -9.47
CA PRO A 36 -8.14 -10.26 -8.67
C PRO A 36 -8.68 -11.69 -8.60
N LEU A 37 -8.17 -12.61 -9.43
CA LEU A 37 -8.53 -14.02 -9.40
C LEU A 37 -7.73 -14.71 -8.30
N PRO A 38 -8.39 -15.36 -7.32
CA PRO A 38 -7.70 -16.12 -6.30
C PRO A 38 -6.98 -17.33 -6.91
N ASP A 39 -5.85 -17.73 -6.31
CA ASP A 39 -5.22 -19.01 -6.62
C ASP A 39 -5.93 -20.12 -5.83
N PRO A 40 -6.73 -21.00 -6.48
CA PRO A 40 -7.45 -22.06 -5.78
C PRO A 40 -6.50 -23.06 -5.12
N ILE A 41 -5.29 -23.27 -5.68
CA ILE A 41 -4.29 -24.18 -5.12
C ILE A 41 -3.74 -23.61 -3.81
N GLU A 42 -3.51 -22.29 -3.75
CA GLU A 42 -3.11 -21.62 -2.52
C GLU A 42 -4.24 -21.61 -1.48
N LEU A 43 -5.47 -21.29 -1.91
CA LEU A 43 -6.62 -21.26 -1.02
C LEU A 43 -6.90 -22.61 -0.37
N GLU A 44 -6.78 -23.71 -1.13
CA GLU A 44 -6.94 -25.06 -0.60
C GLU A 44 -5.86 -25.39 0.44
N LYS A 45 -4.60 -25.08 0.16
CA LYS A 45 -3.48 -25.28 1.10
C LYS A 45 -3.64 -24.46 2.39
N THR A 46 -4.24 -23.28 2.30
CA THR A 46 -4.36 -22.33 3.41
C THR A 46 -5.75 -22.28 4.04
N GLN A 47 -6.65 -23.20 3.66
CA GLN A 47 -8.07 -23.24 4.04
C GLN A 47 -8.31 -23.04 5.54
N LYS A 48 -7.53 -23.71 6.39
CA LYS A 48 -7.62 -23.62 7.86
C LYS A 48 -7.34 -22.22 8.41
N SER A 49 -6.60 -21.39 7.68
CA SER A 49 -6.21 -20.03 8.09
C SER A 49 -7.34 -19.02 7.86
N TRP A 50 -7.96 -19.04 6.68
CA TRP A 50 -8.92 -18.02 6.24
C TRP A 50 -10.40 -18.39 6.41
N MET A 51 -10.78 -19.67 6.45
CA MET A 51 -12.18 -20.08 6.64
C MET A 51 -12.69 -20.02 8.09
N ARG A 52 -11.79 -19.89 9.06
CA ARG A 52 -12.20 -19.79 10.46
C ARG A 52 -12.72 -18.38 10.76
N PRO A 53 -13.87 -18.23 11.45
CA PRO A 53 -14.29 -16.93 11.94
C PRO A 53 -13.22 -16.31 12.83
N SER A 54 -12.83 -15.07 12.52
CA SER A 54 -12.01 -14.29 13.45
C SER A 54 -12.88 -13.84 14.61
N LYS A 55 -12.39 -14.04 15.84
CA LYS A 55 -13.04 -13.46 17.03
C LYS A 55 -12.87 -11.93 17.10
N MET A 56 -12.09 -11.33 16.19
CA MET A 56 -11.85 -9.88 16.10
C MET A 56 -11.52 -9.27 17.47
N ARG A 57 -10.73 -9.99 18.29
CA ARG A 57 -10.43 -9.59 19.66
C ARG A 57 -9.74 -8.24 19.66
N GLY A 58 -10.28 -7.29 20.42
CA GLY A 58 -9.79 -5.91 20.48
C GLY A 58 -10.30 -5.01 19.36
N VAL A 59 -11.21 -5.48 18.51
CA VAL A 59 -11.91 -4.64 17.52
C VAL A 59 -13.35 -4.45 17.98
N GLU A 60 -13.64 -3.26 18.50
CA GLU A 60 -15.00 -2.81 18.79
C GLU A 60 -15.55 -2.06 17.58
N VAL A 61 -16.78 -2.39 17.17
CA VAL A 61 -17.45 -1.77 16.03
C VAL A 61 -18.56 -0.84 16.51
N ASP A 62 -18.22 0.44 16.63
CA ASP A 62 -19.16 1.54 16.82
C ASP A 62 -18.96 2.56 15.70
N LEU A 63 -19.88 2.53 14.73
CA LEU A 63 -19.81 3.36 13.53
C LEU A 63 -19.96 4.85 13.84
N GLU A 64 -20.78 5.22 14.82
CA GLU A 64 -21.01 6.62 15.18
C GLU A 64 -19.74 7.21 15.81
N SER A 65 -19.14 6.47 16.74
CA SER A 65 -17.86 6.85 17.33
C SER A 65 -16.74 6.91 16.29
N GLN A 66 -16.68 5.96 15.35
CA GLN A 66 -15.69 5.98 14.26
C GLN A 66 -15.83 7.21 13.38
N VAL A 67 -17.06 7.57 12.96
CA VAL A 67 -17.31 8.77 12.15
C VAL A 67 -16.95 10.04 12.92
N LYS A 68 -17.31 10.12 14.21
CA LYS A 68 -16.95 11.25 15.08
C LYS A 68 -15.43 11.41 15.19
N ASN A 69 -14.72 10.33 15.46
CA ASN A 69 -13.25 10.33 15.54
C ASN A 69 -12.62 10.74 14.20
N PHE A 70 -13.15 10.24 13.09
CA PHE A 70 -12.63 10.58 11.76
C PHE A 70 -12.78 12.07 11.44
N ARG A 71 -13.91 12.69 11.82
CA ARG A 71 -14.10 14.15 11.68
C ARG A 71 -13.10 14.93 12.54
N GLN A 72 -12.91 14.52 13.80
CA GLN A 72 -11.96 15.16 14.71
C GLN A 72 -10.52 15.08 14.19
N ILE A 73 -10.15 13.96 13.57
CA ILE A 73 -8.81 13.74 13.04
C ILE A 73 -8.61 14.49 11.72
N CYS A 74 -9.55 14.41 10.78
CA CYS A 74 -9.36 14.89 9.41
C CYS A 74 -9.64 16.39 9.24
N LEU A 75 -10.76 16.88 9.77
CA LEU A 75 -11.22 18.26 9.51
C LEU A 75 -10.18 19.35 9.83
N PRO A 76 -9.37 19.26 10.91
CA PRO A 76 -8.36 20.28 11.20
C PRO A 76 -7.29 20.46 10.11
N PHE A 77 -7.05 19.43 9.28
CA PHE A 77 -5.97 19.43 8.29
C PHE A 77 -6.45 19.54 6.84
N VAL A 78 -7.73 19.84 6.60
CA VAL A 78 -8.31 19.97 5.25
C VAL A 78 -7.49 20.92 4.38
N GLY A 79 -7.05 22.05 4.93
CA GLY A 79 -6.21 23.01 4.20
C GLY A 79 -4.83 22.47 3.83
N GLU A 80 -4.27 21.53 4.61
CA GLU A 80 -2.94 20.98 4.36
C GLU A 80 -2.91 19.99 3.18
N TYR A 81 -3.98 19.22 3.00
CA TYR A 81 -4.09 18.20 1.96
C TYR A 81 -5.10 18.56 0.85
N ALA A 82 -5.64 19.78 0.87
CA ALA A 82 -6.44 20.31 -0.23
C ALA A 82 -5.66 20.22 -1.54
N GLY A 83 -6.29 19.67 -2.59
CA GLY A 83 -5.63 19.40 -3.87
C GLY A 83 -4.59 18.26 -3.87
N ASN A 84 -4.24 17.73 -2.69
CA ASN A 84 -3.38 16.58 -2.42
C ASN A 84 -2.08 16.54 -3.25
N ALA A 85 -1.31 17.62 -3.20
CA ALA A 85 -0.07 17.78 -3.97
C ALA A 85 0.99 16.70 -3.65
N VAL A 86 1.12 16.33 -2.37
CA VAL A 86 2.06 15.30 -1.91
C VAL A 86 1.75 13.94 -2.55
N TYR A 87 0.49 13.51 -2.52
CA TYR A 87 0.05 12.29 -3.19
C TYR A 87 0.30 12.34 -4.70
N LYS A 88 -0.07 13.44 -5.36
CA LYS A 88 0.11 13.60 -6.82
C LYS A 88 1.58 13.49 -7.21
N TYR A 89 2.47 14.09 -6.43
CA TYR A 89 3.91 13.97 -6.62
C TYR A 89 4.39 12.52 -6.42
N ALA A 90 4.02 11.88 -5.31
CA ALA A 90 4.44 10.50 -5.05
C ALA A 90 3.96 9.53 -6.16
N SER A 91 2.72 9.72 -6.62
CA SER A 91 2.15 8.93 -7.69
C SER A 91 2.87 9.16 -9.03
N SER A 92 3.22 10.41 -9.37
CA SER A 92 3.91 10.72 -10.63
C SER A 92 5.38 10.28 -10.63
N MET A 93 6.03 10.30 -9.47
CA MET A 93 7.42 9.87 -9.29
C MET A 93 7.60 8.35 -9.22
N GLY A 94 6.51 7.58 -9.27
CA GLY A 94 6.58 6.13 -9.34
C GLY A 94 7.09 5.47 -8.06
N PHE A 95 6.70 5.99 -6.88
CA PHE A 95 7.00 5.36 -5.59
C PHE A 95 6.44 3.95 -5.43
N GLY A 96 5.55 3.53 -6.32
CA GLY A 96 4.96 2.20 -6.36
C GLY A 96 3.45 2.27 -6.13
N PRO A 97 2.81 1.13 -5.86
CA PRO A 97 1.43 1.11 -5.40
C PRO A 97 1.32 1.69 -3.99
N GLY A 98 0.09 1.90 -3.53
CA GLY A 98 -0.18 2.46 -2.21
C GLY A 98 -1.57 3.06 -2.15
N TYR A 99 -1.78 3.93 -1.18
CA TYR A 99 -3.05 4.64 -0.98
C TYR A 99 -3.42 5.52 -2.17
N GLY A 100 -4.72 5.63 -2.43
CA GLY A 100 -5.30 6.53 -3.41
C GLY A 100 -5.44 7.95 -2.88
N TYR A 101 -6.12 8.78 -3.66
CA TYR A 101 -6.23 10.22 -3.39
C TYR A 101 -6.90 10.51 -2.04
N ILE A 102 -7.95 9.77 -1.67
CA ILE A 102 -8.70 10.03 -0.42
C ILE A 102 -7.98 9.39 0.77
N GLU A 103 -7.49 8.16 0.62
CA GLU A 103 -6.80 7.45 1.68
C GLU A 103 -5.51 8.18 2.08
N ALA A 104 -4.81 8.82 1.13
CA ALA A 104 -3.65 9.65 1.42
C ALA A 104 -3.99 10.90 2.26
N GLN A 105 -5.17 11.50 2.09
CA GLN A 105 -5.62 12.63 2.93
C GLN A 105 -5.91 12.17 4.36
N ALA A 106 -6.61 11.05 4.50
CA ALA A 106 -6.89 10.43 5.79
C ALA A 106 -5.59 10.06 6.52
N LEU A 107 -4.64 9.46 5.79
CA LEU A 107 -3.34 9.08 6.33
C LEU A 107 -2.52 10.28 6.78
N HIS A 108 -2.51 11.36 5.98
CA HIS A 108 -1.88 12.62 6.36
C HIS A 108 -2.47 13.14 7.68
N ALA A 109 -3.80 13.23 7.77
CA ALA A 109 -4.49 13.68 8.97
C ALA A 109 -4.17 12.82 10.20
N MET A 110 -4.19 11.49 10.06
CA MET A 110 -3.84 10.54 11.12
C MET A 110 -2.45 10.82 11.69
N VAL A 111 -1.45 10.98 10.82
CA VAL A 111 -0.06 11.25 11.24
C VAL A 111 0.05 12.62 11.90
N ARG A 112 -0.61 13.65 11.36
CA ARG A 112 -0.62 15.01 11.92
C ARG A 112 -1.31 15.09 13.28
N TYR A 113 -2.40 14.35 13.44
CA TYR A 113 -3.18 14.31 14.67
C TYR A 113 -2.49 13.51 15.77
N LEU A 114 -2.08 12.27 15.49
CA LEU A 114 -1.51 11.37 16.49
C LEU A 114 -0.06 11.69 16.85
N LYS A 115 0.69 12.29 15.93
CA LYS A 115 2.14 12.57 16.08
C LYS A 115 2.91 11.35 16.61
N PRO A 116 2.80 10.18 15.93
CA PRO A 116 3.35 8.95 16.45
C PRO A 116 4.88 9.02 16.52
N ARG A 117 5.50 8.38 17.50
CA ARG A 117 6.97 8.21 17.55
C ARG A 117 7.47 7.17 16.55
N ARG A 118 6.63 6.21 16.18
CA ARG A 118 6.97 5.10 15.28
C ARG A 118 5.79 4.73 14.39
N ILE A 119 6.11 4.42 13.13
CA ILE A 119 5.18 3.90 12.13
C ILE A 119 5.81 2.65 11.53
N ILE A 120 5.05 1.56 11.46
CA ILE A 120 5.41 0.34 10.73
C ILE A 120 4.37 0.16 9.63
N GLU A 121 4.84 0.08 8.38
CA GLU A 121 3.99 -0.09 7.21
C GLU A 121 4.31 -1.40 6.51
N VAL A 122 3.27 -2.18 6.20
CA VAL A 122 3.36 -3.43 5.44
C VAL A 122 2.71 -3.21 4.08
N GLY A 123 3.50 -3.36 3.02
CA GLY A 123 3.14 -2.91 1.68
C GLY A 123 3.40 -1.41 1.56
N SER A 124 4.43 -1.04 0.80
CA SER A 124 4.96 0.34 0.82
C SER A 124 5.06 0.95 -0.58
N GLY A 125 4.98 2.27 -0.65
CA GLY A 125 5.09 3.05 -1.87
C GLY A 125 4.56 4.47 -1.71
N VAL A 126 3.46 4.81 -2.40
CA VAL A 126 2.88 6.17 -2.37
C VAL A 126 2.47 6.59 -0.95
N SER A 127 1.84 5.69 -0.19
CA SER A 127 1.44 5.92 1.20
C SER A 127 2.65 6.23 2.10
N THR A 128 3.77 5.53 1.91
CA THR A 128 5.01 5.75 2.66
C THR A 128 5.52 7.18 2.49
N PHE A 129 5.53 7.68 1.24
CA PHE A 129 5.93 9.05 0.96
C PHE A 129 5.00 10.06 1.64
N CYS A 130 3.69 9.86 1.53
CA CYS A 130 2.69 10.72 2.17
C CYS A 130 2.85 10.76 3.70
N MET A 131 3.05 9.61 4.36
CA MET A 131 3.31 9.56 5.80
C MET A 131 4.58 10.29 6.19
N ARG A 132 5.66 10.10 5.42
CA ARG A 132 6.95 10.76 5.70
C ARG A 132 6.82 12.27 5.61
N GLU A 133 6.08 12.80 4.64
CA GLU A 133 5.83 14.25 4.54
C GLU A 133 4.93 14.78 5.66
N ALA A 134 3.90 14.04 6.06
CA ALA A 134 3.06 14.41 7.20
C ALA A 134 3.86 14.41 8.52
N ALA A 135 4.74 13.42 8.71
CA ALA A 135 5.65 13.32 9.84
C ALA A 135 6.68 14.46 9.85
N ARG A 136 7.27 14.78 8.69
CA ARG A 136 8.20 15.91 8.52
C ARG A 136 7.56 17.23 8.96
N ARG A 137 6.28 17.45 8.62
CA ARG A 137 5.53 18.63 9.11
C ARG A 137 5.31 18.62 10.62
N ASN A 138 5.21 17.46 11.27
CA ASN A 138 5.12 17.41 12.73
C ASN A 138 6.45 17.85 13.34
N GLU A 139 7.56 17.37 12.79
CA GLU A 139 8.92 17.75 13.19
C GLU A 139 9.16 19.26 13.02
N GLU A 140 8.78 19.83 11.87
CA GLU A 140 8.85 21.28 11.63
C GLU A 140 8.04 22.10 12.64
N ASN A 141 6.94 21.52 13.15
CA ASN A 141 6.09 22.13 14.17
C ASN A 141 6.58 21.83 15.61
N GLY A 142 7.83 21.40 15.79
CA GLY A 142 8.44 21.12 17.09
C GLY A 142 8.10 19.74 17.67
N GLY A 143 7.50 18.85 16.86
CA GLY A 143 7.27 17.46 17.24
C GLY A 143 8.55 16.62 17.22
N GLU A 144 8.51 15.47 17.88
CA GLU A 144 9.59 14.49 17.84
C GLU A 144 9.72 13.84 16.46
N ARG A 145 10.95 13.43 16.11
CA ARG A 145 11.23 12.72 14.88
C ARG A 145 10.57 11.34 14.85
N VAL A 146 9.91 11.02 13.74
CA VAL A 146 9.18 9.75 13.60
C VAL A 146 10.07 8.68 12.98
N GLU A 147 10.12 7.50 13.58
CA GLU A 147 10.74 6.32 12.98
C GLU A 147 9.75 5.60 12.06
N ILE A 148 9.98 5.65 10.75
CA ILE A 148 9.15 4.93 9.77
C ILE A 148 9.89 3.67 9.30
N THR A 149 9.30 2.49 9.51
CA THR A 149 9.77 1.22 8.96
C THR A 149 8.81 0.75 7.87
N ALA A 150 9.31 0.65 6.64
CA ALA A 150 8.58 0.18 5.47
C ALA A 150 8.96 -1.28 5.16
N ILE A 151 7.99 -2.18 5.08
CA ILE A 151 8.20 -3.60 4.80
C ILE A 151 7.54 -3.90 3.45
N GLU A 152 8.38 -4.10 2.42
CA GLU A 152 7.92 -4.31 1.05
C GLU A 152 8.86 -5.29 0.35
N PRO A 153 8.39 -6.45 -0.13
CA PRO A 153 9.25 -7.45 -0.78
C PRO A 153 9.80 -7.00 -2.13
N ASN A 154 9.12 -6.12 -2.86
CA ASN A 154 9.55 -5.66 -4.18
C ASN A 154 9.45 -4.13 -4.33
N PRO A 155 10.27 -3.36 -3.59
CA PRO A 155 10.13 -1.91 -3.53
C PRO A 155 10.58 -1.27 -4.84
N SER A 156 9.84 -0.23 -5.24
CA SER A 156 10.14 0.57 -6.43
C SER A 156 11.52 1.24 -6.31
N PRO A 157 12.16 1.62 -7.42
CA PRO A 157 13.41 2.38 -7.37
C PRO A 157 13.29 3.69 -6.56
N ALA A 158 12.17 4.39 -6.67
CA ALA A 158 11.92 5.63 -5.92
C ALA A 158 11.79 5.36 -4.42
N LEU A 159 11.10 4.28 -4.02
CA LEU A 159 11.00 3.89 -2.60
C LEU A 159 12.36 3.47 -2.03
N ARG A 160 13.17 2.74 -2.80
CA ARG A 160 14.54 2.34 -2.40
C ARG A 160 15.46 3.54 -2.20
N ALA A 161 15.28 4.59 -2.99
CA ALA A 161 16.06 5.82 -2.91
C ALA A 161 15.56 6.79 -1.83
N MET A 162 14.41 6.50 -1.18
CA MET A 162 13.79 7.41 -0.24
C MET A 162 14.58 7.47 1.08
N ALA A 163 15.08 8.66 1.42
CA ALA A 163 15.71 8.91 2.70
C ALA A 163 14.68 9.07 3.84
N GLY A 164 15.15 8.93 5.08
CA GLY A 164 14.32 9.18 6.26
C GLY A 164 13.40 8.02 6.66
N ILE A 165 13.53 6.85 6.03
CA ILE A 165 12.82 5.61 6.40
C ILE A 165 13.80 4.45 6.58
N ARG A 166 13.38 3.43 7.32
CA ARG A 166 14.01 2.10 7.34
C ARG A 166 13.25 1.18 6.40
N LEU A 167 13.86 0.79 5.29
CA LEU A 167 13.25 -0.14 4.33
C LEU A 167 13.71 -1.57 4.56
N LEU A 168 12.77 -2.48 4.82
CA LEU A 168 12.96 -3.92 4.86
C LEU A 168 12.43 -4.53 3.56
N ALA A 169 13.35 -4.88 2.65
CA ALA A 169 13.03 -5.41 1.33
C ALA A 169 12.69 -6.91 1.35
N GLN A 170 11.68 -7.29 2.15
CA GLN A 170 11.28 -8.68 2.40
C GLN A 170 9.78 -8.77 2.67
N ARG A 171 9.25 -9.99 2.76
CA ARG A 171 7.85 -10.18 3.15
C ARG A 171 7.69 -9.99 4.66
N VAL A 172 6.52 -9.54 5.10
CA VAL A 172 6.25 -9.31 6.53
C VAL A 172 6.30 -10.59 7.36
N GLN A 173 5.91 -11.74 6.80
CA GLN A 173 6.02 -13.02 7.52
C GLN A 173 7.48 -13.45 7.79
N ASP A 174 8.44 -12.82 7.11
CA ASP A 174 9.87 -13.09 7.28
C ASP A 174 10.53 -12.02 8.18
N THR A 175 9.77 -11.04 8.69
CA THR A 175 10.27 -10.11 9.72
C THR A 175 10.15 -10.76 11.09
N GLY A 176 11.30 -11.00 11.74
CA GLY A 176 11.39 -11.60 13.08
C GLY A 176 10.81 -10.75 14.20
#